data_AF-A0A7S3RTB5-F1
#
_entry.id   AF-A0A7S3RTB5-F1
#
_cell.length_a   1.000
_cell.length_b   1.000
_cell.length_c   1.000
_cell.angle_alpha   90.00
_cell.angle_beta   90.00
_cell.angle_gamma   90.00
#
_symmetry.space_group_name_H-M   'P 1'
#
loop_
_entity.id
_entity.type
_entity.pdbx_description
1 polymer ?
#
loop_
_entity_poly.entity_id
_entity_poly.type
_entity_poly.pdbx_seq_one_letter_code
_entity_poly.pdbx_strand_id
1 'polypeptide(L)'
;TVLERDPHDEGGAVSVVADLPQDGSDSICLTPEPVPVKVLLHPLRGSDAQGHELDAEVFEEVLSQAAERSQRYSWKTAVKAFLAYQTTMHEAEYPTKQDRAVLLEQIYASWTKPPICSAVAIQVWQQYLVAMYHDDPDAAAQAILSVMPLWCHMTTPSAMVKELTHNGWELLE
;
A
#
# COMPACT_ATOMS: atom_id res chain seq x y z
N THR A 1 -14.41 0.14 25.73
CA THR A 1 -14.26 0.81 27.04
C THR A 1 -13.78 2.22 26.82
N VAL A 2 -14.55 3.22 27.29
CA VAL A 2 -14.19 4.64 27.16
C VAL A 2 -13.05 4.93 28.13
N LEU A 3 -11.85 5.22 27.62
CA LEU A 3 -10.75 5.74 28.42
C LEU A 3 -11.09 7.19 28.79
N GLU A 4 -11.14 7.47 30.09
CA GLU A 4 -11.42 8.82 30.61
C GLU A 4 -10.38 9.82 30.11
N ARG A 5 -10.86 10.93 29.55
CA ARG A 5 -10.02 12.00 28.99
C ARG A 5 -9.39 12.83 30.09
N ASP A 6 -8.13 13.18 29.89
CA ASP A 6 -7.44 14.22 30.65
C ASP A 6 -8.13 15.58 30.40
N PRO A 7 -8.59 16.31 31.44
CA PRO A 7 -9.32 17.56 31.29
C PRO A 7 -8.48 18.74 30.74
N HIS A 8 -7.18 18.55 30.49
CA HIS A 8 -6.29 19.56 29.91
C HIS A 8 -5.95 19.35 28.43
N ASP A 9 -6.51 18.35 27.77
CA ASP A 9 -6.23 18.07 26.37
C ASP A 9 -7.15 18.90 25.45
N GLU A 10 -6.58 19.86 24.71
CA GLU A 10 -7.26 20.60 23.65
C GLU A 10 -7.53 19.68 22.44
N GLY A 11 -8.42 18.71 22.66
CA GLY A 11 -9.32 18.15 21.65
C GLY A 11 -8.70 17.51 20.42
N GLY A 12 -7.53 16.87 20.52
CA GLY A 12 -7.08 15.92 19.51
C GLY A 12 -8.01 14.68 19.51
N ALA A 13 -8.61 14.33 18.37
CA ALA A 13 -9.24 13.03 18.25
C ALA A 13 -8.15 11.96 18.17
N VAL A 14 -8.06 11.09 19.18
CA VAL A 14 -7.17 9.92 19.16
C VAL A 14 -7.97 8.70 18.69
N SER A 15 -7.56 8.12 17.57
CA SER A 15 -8.09 6.86 17.08
C SER A 15 -7.13 5.72 17.40
N VAL A 16 -7.65 4.63 17.95
CA VAL A 16 -6.88 3.41 18.22
C VAL A 16 -7.21 2.38 17.14
N VAL A 17 -6.18 1.84 16.51
CA VAL A 17 -6.30 0.74 15.54
C VAL A 17 -5.74 -0.52 16.22
N ALA A 18 -6.58 -1.55 16.36
CA ALA A 18 -6.22 -2.82 16.98
C ALA A 18 -6.97 -3.97 16.31
N ASP A 19 -6.36 -5.15 16.28
CA ASP A 19 -7.03 -6.38 15.88
C ASP A 19 -8.07 -6.79 16.94
N LEU A 20 -9.26 -7.18 16.49
CA LEU A 20 -10.25 -7.75 17.38
C LEU A 20 -9.82 -9.17 17.80
N PRO A 21 -9.86 -9.51 19.10
CA PRO A 21 -9.50 -10.84 19.56
C PRO A 21 -10.42 -11.91 18.93
N GLN A 22 -9.81 -12.97 18.40
CA GLN A 22 -10.56 -14.08 17.79
C GLN A 22 -11.39 -14.88 18.79
N ASP A 23 -11.07 -14.76 20.08
CA ASP A 23 -11.78 -15.41 21.19
C ASP A 23 -13.00 -14.59 21.67
N GLY A 24 -13.26 -13.44 21.06
CA GLY A 24 -14.35 -12.55 21.46
C GLY A 24 -14.10 -11.83 22.78
N SER A 25 -12.85 -11.80 23.27
CA SER A 25 -12.51 -11.01 24.44
C SER A 25 -12.49 -9.51 24.12
N ASP A 26 -12.85 -8.69 25.10
CA ASP A 26 -12.71 -7.22 25.03
C ASP A 26 -11.33 -6.76 25.51
N SER A 27 -10.33 -7.65 25.46
CA SER A 27 -8.99 -7.37 25.98
C SER A 27 -8.14 -6.65 24.94
N ILE A 28 -7.68 -5.45 25.29
CA ILE A 28 -6.71 -4.69 24.48
C ILE A 28 -5.33 -4.95 25.07
N CYS A 29 -4.46 -5.58 24.29
CA CYS A 29 -3.05 -5.71 24.64
C CYS A 29 -2.32 -4.41 24.31
N LEU A 30 -2.16 -3.56 25.32
CA LEU A 30 -1.36 -2.36 25.19
C LEU A 30 0.13 -2.71 25.27
N THR A 31 0.92 -2.19 24.35
CA THR A 31 2.38 -2.16 24.51
C THR A 31 2.70 -1.13 25.61
N PRO A 32 3.39 -1.51 26.70
CA PRO A 32 3.65 -0.59 27.81
C PRO A 32 4.55 0.58 27.42
N GLU A 33 5.32 0.42 26.35
CA GLU A 33 6.16 1.45 25.75
C GLU A 33 5.59 1.85 24.39
N PRO A 34 5.47 3.16 24.10
CA PRO A 34 5.12 3.62 22.75
C PRO A 34 6.11 3.09 21.73
N VAL A 35 5.59 2.48 20.66
CA VAL A 35 6.42 2.06 19.52
C VAL A 35 6.47 3.22 18.53
N PRO A 36 7.65 3.78 18.22
CA PRO A 36 7.74 4.80 17.18
C PRO A 36 7.34 4.19 15.84
N VAL A 37 6.37 4.81 15.17
CA VAL A 37 5.90 4.41 13.85
C VAL A 37 6.27 5.48 12.84
N LYS A 38 6.68 5.05 11.66
CA LYS A 38 6.83 5.93 10.52
C LYS A 38 5.60 5.81 9.64
N VAL A 39 5.00 6.94 9.29
CA VAL A 39 3.80 6.97 8.44
C VAL A 39 4.20 7.45 7.07
N LEU A 40 3.97 6.61 6.06
CA LEU A 40 4.23 6.98 4.68
C LEU A 40 2.91 7.38 4.01
N LEU A 41 2.82 8.64 3.60
CA LEU A 41 1.62 9.21 3.04
C LEU A 41 1.69 9.22 1.50
N HIS A 42 0.60 8.85 0.82
CA HIS A 42 0.48 8.77 -0.65
C HIS A 42 0.34 10.14 -1.36
N PRO A 43 0.85 10.36 -2.58
CA PRO A 43 0.87 11.69 -3.20
C PRO A 43 -0.50 12.31 -3.50
N LEU A 44 -1.58 11.52 -3.58
CA LEU A 44 -2.96 11.97 -3.89
C LEU A 44 -3.70 12.66 -2.70
N ARG A 45 -3.02 13.53 -1.94
CA ARG A 45 -3.56 14.20 -0.71
C ARG A 45 -4.23 15.55 -0.95
N GLY A 46 -4.27 16.00 -2.21
CA GLY A 46 -4.95 17.19 -2.68
C GLY A 46 -4.97 17.14 -4.20
N SER A 47 -5.56 18.15 -4.84
CA SER A 47 -5.46 18.30 -6.29
C SER A 47 -3.98 18.38 -6.66
N ASP A 48 -3.41 17.29 -7.18
CA ASP A 48 -2.06 17.32 -7.72
C ASP A 48 -1.99 18.29 -8.91
N ALA A 49 -0.82 18.46 -9.54
CA ALA A 49 -0.72 19.30 -10.74
C ALA A 49 -1.65 18.85 -11.90
N GLN A 50 -2.24 17.65 -11.78
CA GLN A 50 -3.18 17.04 -12.72
C GLN A 50 -4.64 17.00 -12.17
N GLY A 51 -4.89 17.45 -10.93
CA GLY A 51 -6.19 17.54 -10.28
C GLY A 51 -6.73 16.26 -9.64
N HIS A 52 -5.95 15.20 -9.46
CA HIS A 52 -6.45 13.91 -8.97
C HIS A 52 -6.43 13.83 -7.43
N GLU A 53 -7.61 13.74 -6.82
CA GLU A 53 -7.79 13.38 -5.41
C GLU A 53 -8.03 11.87 -5.27
N LEU A 54 -7.77 11.32 -4.08
CA LEU A 54 -8.12 9.94 -3.76
C LEU A 54 -9.64 9.74 -3.84
N ASP A 55 -10.08 8.84 -4.73
CA ASP A 55 -11.46 8.35 -4.72
C ASP A 55 -11.60 7.31 -3.59
N ALA A 56 -12.20 7.74 -2.49
CA ALA A 56 -12.35 6.92 -1.30
C ALA A 56 -13.24 5.69 -1.53
N GLU A 57 -14.26 5.79 -2.38
CA GLU A 57 -15.19 4.68 -2.64
C GLU A 57 -14.47 3.57 -3.42
N VAL A 58 -13.75 3.94 -4.49
CA VAL A 58 -12.95 2.99 -5.28
C VAL A 58 -11.84 2.37 -4.42
N PHE A 59 -11.18 3.17 -3.58
CA PHE A 59 -10.13 2.67 -2.70
C PHE A 59 -10.68 1.68 -1.65
N GLU A 60 -11.81 1.99 -1.04
CA GLU A 60 -12.47 1.11 -0.05
C GLU A 60 -12.93 -0.20 -0.70
N GLU A 61 -13.48 -0.15 -1.91
CA GLU A 61 -13.87 -1.34 -2.66
C GLU A 61 -12.67 -2.26 -2.90
N VAL A 62 -11.56 -1.71 -3.40
CA VAL A 62 -10.32 -2.46 -3.65
C VAL A 62 -9.75 -3.03 -2.35
N LEU A 63 -9.75 -2.24 -1.26
CA LEU A 63 -9.26 -2.67 0.04
C LEU A 63 -10.08 -3.84 0.59
N SER A 64 -11.40 -3.79 0.46
CA SER A 64 -12.30 -4.87 0.86
C SER A 64 -12.00 -6.17 0.11
N GLN A 65 -11.85 -6.10 -1.22
CA GLN A 65 -11.48 -7.25 -2.04
C GLN A 65 -10.11 -7.83 -1.68
N ALA A 66 -9.14 -6.98 -1.32
CA ALA A 66 -7.81 -7.42 -0.89
C ALA A 66 -7.85 -8.10 0.49
N ALA A 67 -8.67 -7.58 1.42
CA ALA A 67 -8.85 -8.14 2.75
C ALA A 67 -9.43 -9.57 2.70
N GLU A 68 -10.43 -9.81 1.85
CA GLU A 68 -11.02 -11.13 1.63
C GLU A 68 -10.02 -12.18 1.12
N ARG A 69 -8.99 -11.72 0.39
CA ARG A 69 -7.96 -12.59 -0.21
C ARG A 69 -6.77 -12.83 0.70
N SER A 70 -6.70 -12.21 1.88
CA SER A 70 -5.54 -12.29 2.77
C SER A 70 -5.31 -13.73 3.27
N GLN A 71 -4.33 -14.41 2.68
CA GLN A 71 -3.92 -15.75 3.08
C GLN A 71 -2.84 -15.74 4.16
N ARG A 72 -2.68 -16.86 4.87
CA ARG A 72 -1.63 -17.06 5.89
C ARG A 72 -0.23 -16.92 5.27
N TYR A 73 0.56 -16.00 5.81
CA TYR A 73 1.95 -15.76 5.41
C TYR A 73 2.88 -16.89 5.85
N SER A 74 3.87 -17.25 5.01
CA SER A 74 4.96 -18.15 5.37
C SER A 74 6.30 -17.41 5.39
N TRP A 75 7.10 -17.62 6.43
CA TRP A 75 8.43 -17.03 6.58
C TRP A 75 9.38 -17.31 5.39
N LYS A 76 9.15 -18.43 4.66
CA LYS A 76 9.93 -18.82 3.49
C LYS A 76 9.81 -17.82 2.35
N THR A 77 8.66 -17.13 2.23
CA THR A 77 8.42 -16.13 1.18
C THR A 77 9.22 -14.84 1.44
N ALA A 78 9.37 -14.45 2.71
CA ALA A 78 10.12 -13.26 3.10
C ALA A 78 11.62 -13.36 2.73
N VAL A 79 12.24 -14.52 2.95
CA VAL A 79 13.65 -14.76 2.60
C VAL A 79 13.88 -14.67 1.08
N LYS A 80 12.95 -15.18 0.27
CA LYS A 80 13.05 -15.13 -1.19
C LYS A 80 12.98 -13.69 -1.72
N ALA A 81 12.12 -12.85 -1.13
CA ALA A 81 12.02 -11.44 -1.48
C ALA A 81 13.28 -10.65 -1.11
N PHE A 82 13.94 -11.00 0.00
CA PHE A 82 15.21 -10.36 0.38
C PHE A 82 16.34 -10.60 -0.63
N LEU A 83 16.32 -11.73 -1.35
CA LEU A 83 17.31 -12.07 -2.37
C LEU A 83 16.98 -11.53 -3.77
N ALA A 84 15.80 -10.92 -3.95
CA ALA A 84 15.38 -10.35 -5.22
C ALA A 84 16.05 -8.98 -5.44
N TYR A 85 16.84 -8.85 -6.51
CA TYR A 85 17.58 -7.63 -6.83
C TYR A 85 16.74 -6.54 -7.51
N GLN A 86 15.54 -6.87 -8.01
CA GLN A 86 14.71 -5.93 -8.78
C GLN A 86 13.36 -5.73 -8.10
N THR A 87 13.27 -4.69 -7.26
CA THR A 87 12.06 -4.31 -6.54
C THR A 87 11.24 -3.25 -7.27
N THR A 88 11.90 -2.45 -8.10
CA THR A 88 11.34 -1.25 -8.72
C THR A 88 11.14 -1.45 -10.22
N MET A 89 10.07 -0.85 -10.75
CA MET A 89 9.77 -0.75 -12.18
C MET A 89 10.21 0.64 -12.66
N HIS A 90 10.94 0.71 -13.79
CA HIS A 90 11.41 1.99 -14.31
C HIS A 90 10.65 2.39 -15.56
N GLU A 91 10.13 3.61 -15.61
CA GLU A 91 9.37 4.12 -16.76
C GLU A 91 10.14 3.99 -18.09
N ALA A 92 11.46 4.19 -18.06
CA ALA A 92 12.33 4.06 -19.22
C ALA A 92 12.35 2.65 -19.85
N GLU A 93 11.96 1.62 -19.10
CA GLU A 93 11.84 0.24 -19.58
C GLU A 93 10.52 -0.01 -20.35
N TYR A 94 9.56 0.92 -20.24
CA TYR A 94 8.22 0.80 -20.83
C TYR A 94 7.82 2.04 -21.66
N PRO A 95 8.60 2.40 -22.70
CA PRO A 95 8.42 3.65 -23.44
C PRO A 95 7.14 3.65 -24.29
N THR A 96 6.67 2.49 -24.77
CA THR A 96 5.50 2.41 -25.66
C THR A 96 4.25 1.91 -24.96
N LYS A 97 3.09 2.22 -25.54
CA LYS A 97 1.78 1.69 -25.09
C LYS A 97 1.74 0.16 -25.09
N GLN A 98 2.44 -0.47 -26.04
CA GLN A 98 2.52 -1.94 -26.09
C GLN A 98 3.34 -2.49 -24.92
N ASP A 99 4.47 -1.87 -24.58
CA ASP A 99 5.30 -2.28 -23.45
C ASP A 99 4.54 -2.13 -22.13
N ARG A 100 3.76 -1.06 -21.99
CA ARG A 100 2.89 -0.80 -20.83
C ARG A 100 1.71 -1.76 -20.73
N ALA A 101 1.17 -2.24 -21.84
CA ALA A 101 0.19 -3.32 -21.84
C ALA A 101 0.80 -4.62 -21.30
N VAL A 102 2.02 -4.98 -21.75
CA VAL A 102 2.76 -6.14 -21.24
C VAL A 102 3.08 -5.97 -19.75
N LEU A 103 3.45 -4.76 -19.32
CA LEU A 103 3.65 -4.44 -17.90
C LEU A 103 2.41 -4.73 -17.06
N LEU A 104 1.22 -4.29 -17.51
CA LEU A 104 -0.02 -4.58 -16.78
C LEU A 104 -0.31 -6.07 -16.66
N GLU A 105 -0.10 -6.85 -17.72
CA GLU A 105 -0.22 -8.31 -17.64
C GLU A 105 0.73 -8.91 -16.59
N GLN A 106 1.96 -8.41 -16.51
CA GLN A 106 2.93 -8.83 -15.50
C GLN A 106 2.51 -8.42 -14.08
N ILE A 107 1.96 -7.22 -13.91
CA ILE A 107 1.42 -6.73 -12.64
C ILE A 107 0.26 -7.62 -12.19
N TYR A 108 -0.70 -7.93 -13.06
CA TYR A 108 -1.80 -8.84 -12.75
C TYR A 108 -1.30 -10.24 -12.36
N ALA A 109 -0.34 -10.78 -13.10
CA ALA A 109 0.29 -12.05 -12.75
C ALA A 109 0.99 -11.98 -11.38
N SER A 110 1.55 -10.82 -11.02
CA SER A 110 2.23 -10.61 -9.74
C SER A 110 1.30 -10.67 -8.53
N TRP A 111 0.04 -10.28 -8.68
CA TRP A 111 -0.97 -10.31 -7.61
C TRP A 111 -1.35 -11.72 -7.20
N THR A 112 -1.16 -12.70 -8.08
CA THR A 112 -1.43 -14.12 -7.80
C THR A 112 -0.32 -14.81 -7.01
N LYS A 113 0.83 -14.15 -6.85
CA LYS A 113 1.99 -14.72 -6.15
C LYS A 113 1.80 -14.61 -4.63
N PRO A 114 2.35 -15.54 -3.83
CA PRO A 114 2.26 -15.47 -2.37
C PRO A 114 2.74 -14.11 -1.85
N PRO A 115 1.91 -13.38 -1.08
CA PRO A 115 2.26 -12.04 -0.63
C PRO A 115 3.37 -12.10 0.44
N ILE A 116 4.16 -11.02 0.49
CA ILE A 116 5.06 -10.67 1.59
C ILE A 116 4.44 -9.53 2.41
N CYS A 117 5.02 -9.17 3.56
CA CYS A 117 4.43 -8.19 4.48
C CYS A 117 4.07 -6.83 3.82
N SER A 118 4.83 -6.38 2.82
CA SER A 118 4.59 -5.15 2.04
C SER A 118 3.75 -5.36 0.78
N ALA A 119 3.50 -6.62 0.38
CA ALA A 119 2.82 -6.91 -0.89
C ALA A 119 1.39 -6.39 -0.92
N VAL A 120 0.66 -6.52 0.19
CA VAL A 120 -0.76 -6.12 0.25
C VAL A 120 -0.91 -4.62 0.01
N ALA A 121 -0.08 -3.80 0.66
CA ALA A 121 -0.11 -2.35 0.46
C ALA A 121 0.15 -2.00 -1.01
N ILE A 122 1.18 -2.60 -1.63
CA ILE A 122 1.52 -2.36 -3.04
C ILE A 122 0.38 -2.82 -3.97
N GLN A 123 -0.21 -4.00 -3.72
CA GLN A 123 -1.31 -4.54 -4.53
C GLN A 123 -2.54 -3.64 -4.47
N VAL A 124 -2.95 -3.21 -3.28
CA VAL A 124 -4.11 -2.33 -3.08
C VAL A 124 -3.93 -1.05 -3.89
N TRP A 125 -2.76 -0.41 -3.81
CA TRP A 125 -2.49 0.81 -4.58
C TRP A 125 -2.48 0.56 -6.08
N GLN A 126 -1.89 -0.53 -6.56
CA GLN A 126 -1.91 -0.86 -7.99
C GLN A 126 -3.31 -1.17 -8.50
N GLN A 127 -4.11 -1.91 -7.73
CA GLN A 127 -5.50 -2.23 -8.05
C GLN A 127 -6.37 -0.97 -8.07
N TYR A 128 -6.17 -0.07 -7.11
CA TYR A 128 -6.83 1.23 -7.09
C TYR A 128 -6.52 2.04 -8.36
N LEU A 129 -5.24 2.14 -8.74
CA LEU A 129 -4.86 2.86 -9.96
C LEU A 129 -5.44 2.20 -11.22
N VAL A 130 -5.49 0.87 -11.30
CA VAL A 130 -6.17 0.17 -12.40
C VAL A 130 -7.67 0.48 -12.43
N ALA A 131 -8.34 0.49 -11.27
CA ALA A 131 -9.77 0.77 -11.19
C ALA A 131 -10.10 2.23 -11.59
N MET A 132 -9.28 3.18 -11.14
CA MET A 132 -9.42 4.61 -11.50
C MET A 132 -9.34 4.84 -13.01
N TYR A 133 -8.49 4.09 -13.72
CA TYR A 133 -8.26 4.22 -15.16
C TYR A 133 -8.80 3.00 -15.95
N HIS A 134 -9.93 2.43 -15.52
CA HIS A 134 -10.48 1.20 -16.11
C HIS A 134 -10.70 1.28 -17.64
N ASP A 135 -11.04 2.48 -18.15
CA ASP A 135 -11.24 2.74 -19.59
C ASP A 135 -9.94 3.02 -20.36
N ASP A 136 -8.82 3.26 -19.67
CA ASP A 136 -7.51 3.53 -20.28
C ASP A 136 -6.38 2.75 -19.59
N PRO A 137 -6.13 1.50 -20.03
CA PRO A 137 -5.03 0.70 -19.52
C PRO A 137 -3.65 1.35 -19.69
N ASP A 138 -3.47 2.22 -20.68
CA ASP A 138 -2.18 2.91 -20.86
C ASP A 138 -1.95 3.93 -19.73
N ALA A 139 -2.99 4.70 -19.41
CA ALA A 139 -2.97 5.64 -18.29
C ALA A 139 -2.82 4.92 -16.94
N ALA A 140 -3.48 3.77 -16.75
CA ALA A 140 -3.32 2.93 -15.56
C ALA A 140 -1.85 2.53 -15.35
N ALA A 141 -1.19 2.05 -16.40
CA ALA A 141 0.21 1.64 -16.34
C ALA A 141 1.14 2.82 -16.02
N GLN A 142 0.91 3.98 -16.65
CA GLN A 142 1.67 5.20 -16.37
C GLN A 142 1.47 5.67 -14.92
N ALA A 143 0.23 5.62 -14.41
CA ALA A 143 -0.08 5.99 -13.04
C ALA A 143 0.62 5.06 -12.04
N ILE A 144 0.70 3.76 -12.32
CA ILE A 144 1.46 2.81 -11.49
C ILE A 144 2.96 3.14 -11.53
N LEU A 145 3.53 3.38 -12.71
CA LEU A 145 4.95 3.74 -12.84
C LEU A 145 5.30 5.05 -12.12
N SER A 146 4.35 5.98 -12.00
CA SER A 146 4.53 7.25 -11.30
C SER A 146 4.33 7.13 -9.78
N VAL A 147 3.26 6.46 -9.34
CA VAL A 147 2.80 6.49 -7.95
C VAL A 147 3.21 5.25 -7.15
N MET A 148 3.22 4.06 -7.76
CA MET A 148 3.49 2.78 -7.10
C MET A 148 4.39 1.88 -7.97
N PRO A 149 5.63 2.30 -8.32
CA PRO A 149 6.51 1.57 -9.24
C PRO A 149 7.19 0.36 -8.61
N LEU A 150 6.45 -0.47 -7.89
CA LEU A 150 6.99 -1.58 -7.11
C LEU A 150 6.42 -2.94 -7.51
N TRP A 151 7.27 -3.96 -7.57
CA TRP A 151 6.80 -5.34 -7.67
C TRP A 151 6.30 -5.82 -6.32
N CYS A 152 4.99 -6.03 -6.17
CA CYS A 152 4.37 -6.36 -4.88
C CYS A 152 4.98 -7.63 -4.22
N HIS A 153 5.37 -8.61 -5.04
CA HIS A 153 5.87 -9.91 -4.60
C HIS A 153 7.39 -9.97 -4.37
N MET A 154 8.11 -8.86 -4.61
CA MET A 154 9.58 -8.79 -4.50
C MET A 154 10.06 -7.65 -3.59
N THR A 155 9.19 -6.72 -3.21
CA THR A 155 9.59 -5.51 -2.49
C THR A 155 9.50 -5.69 -0.99
N THR A 156 10.60 -5.54 -0.25
CA THR A 156 10.60 -5.53 1.23
C THR A 156 10.07 -4.21 1.79
N PRO A 157 9.65 -4.13 3.07
CA PRO A 157 9.18 -2.87 3.66
C PRO A 157 10.22 -1.74 3.59
N SER A 158 11.49 -2.04 3.84
CA SER A 158 12.58 -1.06 3.79
C SER A 158 12.81 -0.53 2.37
N ALA A 159 12.76 -1.42 1.37
CA ALA A 159 12.84 -1.04 -0.04
C ALA A 159 11.63 -0.20 -0.45
N MET A 160 10.42 -0.61 -0.05
CA MET A 160 9.18 0.12 -0.31
C MET A 160 9.27 1.57 0.19
N VAL A 161 9.66 1.78 1.45
CA VAL A 161 9.80 3.14 2.01
C VAL A 161 10.82 3.96 1.21
N LYS A 162 11.99 3.39 0.90
CA LYS A 162 13.04 4.09 0.16
C LYS A 162 12.61 4.49 -1.26
N GLU A 163 11.93 3.59 -1.96
CA GLU A 163 11.53 3.83 -3.35
C GLU A 163 10.34 4.78 -3.43
N LEU A 164 9.37 4.66 -2.53
CA LEU A 164 8.19 5.53 -2.53
C LEU A 164 8.52 6.97 -2.13
N THR A 165 9.48 7.19 -1.21
CA THR A 165 9.94 8.55 -0.89
C THR A 165 10.61 9.26 -2.06
N HIS A 166 11.24 8.52 -3.00
CA HIS A 166 11.72 9.10 -4.26
C HIS A 166 10.59 9.43 -5.24
N ASN A 167 9.41 8.81 -5.09
CA ASN A 167 8.26 8.95 -5.99
C ASN A 167 7.13 9.78 -5.37
N GLY A 168 7.48 10.82 -4.61
CA GLY A 168 6.53 11.80 -4.10
C GLY A 168 5.73 11.38 -2.86
N TRP A 169 5.98 10.19 -2.29
CA TRP A 169 5.42 9.84 -0.99
C TRP A 169 6.16 10.57 0.12
N GLU A 170 5.43 11.00 1.14
CA GLU A 170 5.99 11.75 2.26
C GLU A 170 6.10 10.84 3.47
N LEU A 171 7.30 10.78 4.05
CA LEU A 171 7.55 10.03 5.28
C LEU A 171 7.43 10.99 6.47
N LEU A 172 6.41 10.76 7.30
CA LEU A 172 6.28 11.40 8.60
C LEU A 172 6.98 10.55 9.67
N GLU A 173 7.72 11.24 10.55
CA GLU A 173 8.42 10.67 11.69
C GLU A 173 7.73 10.98 13.02
#